data_AF-A0A537XB21-F1
#
_entry.id   AF-A0A537XB21-F1
#
_cell.length_a   1.000
_cell.length_b   1.000
_cell.length_c   1.000
_cell.angle_alpha   90.00
_cell.angle_beta   90.00
_cell.angle_gamma   90.00
#
_symmetry.space_group_name_H-M   'P 1'
#
loop_
_entity.id
_entity.type
_entity.pdbx_description
1 polymer ?
#
loop_
_entity_poly.entity_id
_entity_poly.type
_entity_poly.pdbx_seq_one_letter_code
_entity_poly.pdbx_strand_id
1 'polypeptide(L)'
;MKGRNFEVPGCGGFLLTERLPHLERYFELDREIGVYDGIDDLVERIGYWMSHPRERAEVAGAGYRRVLAEHTYDHRFSAIFAELGLSRSPVPDPTGPSSASARPAMGG
;
A
#
# COMPACT_ATOMS: atom_id res chain seq x y z
N MET A 1 1.27 -14.99 2.07
CA MET A 1 1.82 -13.63 1.88
C MET A 1 1.73 -12.87 3.21
N LYS A 2 2.71 -12.03 3.56
CA LYS A 2 2.77 -11.30 4.85
C LYS A 2 2.43 -9.81 4.65
N GLY A 3 1.89 -9.15 5.67
CA GLY A 3 1.48 -7.72 5.62
C GLY A 3 2.59 -6.78 5.14
N ARG A 4 3.84 -7.03 5.58
CA ARG A 4 5.03 -6.27 5.17
C ARG A 4 5.25 -6.17 3.66
N ASN A 5 4.78 -7.15 2.89
CA ASN A 5 4.89 -7.11 1.43
C ASN A 5 4.05 -5.98 0.79
N PHE A 6 3.04 -5.49 1.50
CA PHE A 6 2.21 -4.36 1.07
C PHE A 6 2.54 -3.08 1.84
N GLU A 7 2.91 -3.18 3.12
CA GLU A 7 3.24 -2.02 3.96
C GLU A 7 4.50 -1.30 3.44
N VAL A 8 5.55 -2.04 3.06
CA VAL A 8 6.80 -1.42 2.56
C VAL A 8 6.54 -0.63 1.27
N PRO A 9 5.97 -1.23 0.19
CA PRO A 9 5.63 -0.44 -0.99
C PRO A 9 4.57 0.62 -0.71
N GLY A 10 3.58 0.34 0.16
CA GLY A 10 2.53 1.28 0.55
C GLY A 10 3.02 2.53 1.28
N CYS A 11 4.22 2.49 1.87
CA CYS A 11 4.91 3.65 2.43
C CYS A 11 5.89 4.32 1.45
N GLY A 12 5.95 3.86 0.19
CA GLY A 12 6.90 4.36 -0.81
C GLY A 12 8.31 3.75 -0.70
N GLY A 13 8.48 2.71 0.12
CA GLY A 13 9.77 2.02 0.27
C GLY A 13 10.02 1.01 -0.84
N PHE A 14 11.29 0.79 -1.17
CA PHE A 14 11.71 -0.31 -2.03
C PHE A 14 11.67 -1.63 -1.26
N LEU A 15 10.80 -2.56 -1.69
CA LEU A 15 10.74 -3.91 -1.13
C LEU A 15 11.68 -4.83 -1.94
N LEU A 16 12.61 -5.49 -1.24
CA LEU A 16 13.34 -6.67 -1.74
C LEU A 16 12.93 -7.87 -0.89
N THR A 17 12.33 -8.88 -1.50
CA THR A 17 11.77 -10.04 -0.78
C THR A 17 12.08 -11.35 -1.48
N GLU A 18 12.09 -12.45 -0.74
CA GLU A 18 12.30 -13.77 -1.33
C GLU A 18 11.17 -14.07 -2.31
N ARG A 19 11.49 -14.74 -3.43
CA ARG A 19 10.49 -15.20 -4.37
C ARG A 19 9.57 -16.20 -3.69
N LEU A 20 8.31 -15.81 -3.52
CA LEU A 20 7.26 -16.66 -2.99
C LEU A 20 6.31 -17.07 -4.10
N PRO A 21 5.74 -18.28 -4.05
CA PRO A 21 4.67 -18.67 -4.96
C PRO A 21 3.53 -17.64 -4.95
N HIS A 22 3.02 -17.29 -6.14
CA HIS A 22 1.89 -16.40 -6.34
C HIS A 22 2.15 -14.92 -6.07
N LEU A 23 3.40 -14.51 -5.84
CA LEU A 23 3.73 -13.09 -5.67
C LEU A 23 3.41 -12.29 -6.94
N GLU A 24 3.56 -12.92 -8.09
CA GLU A 24 3.20 -12.42 -9.43
C GLU A 24 1.71 -12.08 -9.60
N ARG A 25 0.83 -12.58 -8.70
CA ARG A 25 -0.60 -12.19 -8.71
C ARG A 25 -0.83 -10.81 -8.12
N TYR A 26 0.12 -10.29 -7.34
CA TYR A 26 -0.02 -9.03 -6.62
C TYR A 26 0.85 -7.94 -7.22
N PHE A 27 2.03 -8.30 -7.72
CA PHE A 27 3.03 -7.40 -8.24
C PHE A 27 3.67 -7.91 -9.54
N GLU A 28 4.08 -6.98 -10.38
CA GLU A 28 5.02 -7.25 -11.47
C GLU A 28 6.45 -7.27 -10.92
N LEU A 29 7.04 -8.47 -10.89
CA LEU A 29 8.35 -8.70 -10.27
C LEU A 29 9.44 -7.90 -11.00
N ASP A 30 10.34 -7.30 -10.22
CA ASP A 30 11.44 -6.43 -10.64
C ASP A 30 11.02 -5.13 -11.36
N ARG A 31 9.71 -4.86 -11.48
CA ARG A 31 9.16 -3.59 -11.96
C ARG A 31 8.39 -2.83 -10.89
N GLU A 32 7.79 -3.53 -9.94
CA GLU A 32 7.06 -2.95 -8.81
C GLU A 32 7.67 -3.28 -7.45
N ILE A 33 8.36 -4.42 -7.34
CA ILE A 33 9.13 -4.85 -6.16
C ILE A 33 10.36 -5.65 -6.63
N GLY A 34 11.44 -5.66 -5.87
CA GLY A 34 12.57 -6.55 -6.10
C GLY A 34 12.34 -7.93 -5.51
N VAL A 35 12.78 -8.97 -6.21
CA VAL A 35 12.84 -10.34 -5.67
C VAL A 35 14.24 -10.92 -5.66
N TYR A 36 14.44 -11.94 -4.82
CA TYR A 36 15.63 -12.78 -4.79
C TYR A 36 15.29 -14.26 -4.57
N ASP A 37 16.21 -15.13 -4.98
CA ASP A 37 16.13 -16.58 -4.91
C ASP A 37 17.34 -17.15 -4.11
N GLY A 38 17.17 -17.26 -2.79
CA GLY A 38 18.23 -17.74 -1.89
C GLY A 38 19.26 -16.69 -1.49
N ILE A 39 20.27 -17.10 -0.69
CA ILE A 39 21.22 -16.18 -0.04
C ILE A 39 22.19 -15.56 -1.03
N ASP A 40 22.73 -16.33 -1.97
CA ASP A 40 23.72 -15.84 -2.93
C ASP A 40 23.10 -14.77 -3.85
N ASP A 41 21.91 -15.05 -4.40
CA ASP A 41 21.15 -14.07 -5.18
C ASP A 41 20.76 -12.85 -4.33
N LEU A 42 20.34 -13.02 -3.07
CA LEU A 42 20.08 -11.89 -2.18
C LEU A 42 21.27 -10.91 -2.10
N VAL A 43 22.49 -11.43 -1.96
CA VAL A 43 23.70 -10.60 -1.90
C VAL A 43 23.90 -9.86 -3.21
N GLU A 44 23.76 -10.54 -4.35
CA GLU A 44 23.88 -9.93 -5.68
C GLU A 44 22.81 -8.85 -5.92
N ARG A 45 21.55 -9.15 -5.61
CA ARG A 45 20.42 -8.21 -5.74
C ARG A 45 20.60 -6.98 -4.86
N ILE A 46 21.08 -7.14 -3.62
CA ILE A 46 21.41 -5.98 -2.76
C ILE A 46 22.47 -5.11 -3.45
N GLY A 47 23.56 -5.70 -3.94
CA GLY A 47 24.63 -4.96 -4.63
C GLY A 47 24.12 -4.23 -5.88
N TYR A 48 23.28 -4.89 -6.69
CA TYR A 48 22.63 -4.30 -7.85
C TYR A 48 21.79 -3.08 -7.45
N TRP A 49 20.84 -3.26 -6.53
CA TRP A 49 19.92 -2.19 -6.15
C TRP A 49 20.60 -1.03 -5.39
N MET A 50 21.71 -1.28 -4.71
CA MET A 50 22.54 -0.23 -4.11
C MET A 50 23.31 0.60 -5.15
N SER A 51 23.75 -0.01 -6.26
CA SER A 51 24.44 0.66 -7.35
C SER A 51 23.51 1.34 -8.37
N HIS A 52 22.22 1.00 -8.36
CA HIS A 52 21.19 1.54 -9.27
C HIS A 52 20.09 2.32 -8.53
N PRO A 53 20.42 3.43 -7.82
CA PRO A 53 19.46 4.13 -6.95
C PRO A 53 18.28 4.74 -7.71
N ARG A 54 18.47 5.16 -8.96
CA ARG A 54 17.40 5.72 -9.80
C ARG A 54 16.36 4.66 -10.15
N GLU A 55 16.81 3.54 -10.70
CA GLU A 55 15.96 2.41 -11.04
C GLU A 55 15.23 1.88 -9.79
N ARG A 56 15.96 1.75 -8.67
CA ARG A 56 15.37 1.36 -7.38
C ARG A 56 14.22 2.29 -6.96
N ALA A 57 14.38 3.60 -7.14
CA ALA A 57 13.36 4.59 -6.82
C ALA A 57 12.16 4.50 -7.79
N GLU A 58 12.41 4.24 -9.08
CA GLU A 58 11.37 4.02 -10.08
C GLU A 58 10.52 2.79 -9.75
N VAL A 59 11.16 1.68 -9.36
CA VAL A 59 10.48 0.45 -8.92
C VAL A 59 9.70 0.67 -7.63
N ALA A 60 10.28 1.31 -6.62
CA ALA A 60 9.58 1.65 -5.37
C ALA A 60 8.32 2.49 -5.62
N GLY A 61 8.43 3.49 -6.52
CA GLY A 61 7.30 4.33 -6.91
C GLY A 61 6.21 3.55 -7.66
N ALA A 62 6.58 2.58 -8.49
CA ALA A 62 5.63 1.70 -9.15
C ALA A 62 4.90 0.79 -8.15
N GLY A 63 5.64 0.17 -7.22
CA GLY A 63 5.06 -0.62 -6.13
C GLY A 63 4.10 0.17 -5.25
N TYR A 64 4.44 1.43 -4.93
CA TYR A 64 3.54 2.32 -4.19
C TYR A 64 2.22 2.55 -4.91
N ARG A 65 2.26 2.91 -6.20
CA ARG A 65 1.05 3.11 -7.01
C ARG A 65 0.21 1.83 -7.09
N ARG A 66 0.85 0.67 -7.26
CA ARG A 66 0.18 -0.64 -7.26
C ARG A 66 -0.57 -0.89 -5.94
N VAL A 67 0.07 -0.66 -4.79
CA VAL A 67 -0.56 -0.87 -3.48
C VAL A 67 -1.75 0.06 -3.27
N LEU A 68 -1.59 1.35 -3.57
CA LEU A 68 -2.69 2.31 -3.41
C LEU A 68 -3.88 2.01 -4.33
N ALA A 69 -3.62 1.52 -5.55
CA ALA A 69 -4.66 1.21 -6.52
C ALA A 69 -5.45 -0.06 -6.18
N GLU A 70 -4.82 -1.07 -5.56
CA GLU A 70 -5.42 -2.43 -5.51
C GLU A 70 -5.34 -3.12 -4.16
N HIS A 71 -4.38 -2.76 -3.30
CA HIS A 71 -4.06 -3.57 -2.11
C HIS A 71 -4.34 -2.88 -0.77
N THR A 72 -5.10 -1.78 -0.75
CA THR A 72 -5.56 -1.15 0.48
C THR A 72 -6.65 -1.97 1.17
N TYR A 73 -6.78 -1.80 2.49
CA TYR A 73 -7.90 -2.38 3.23
C TYR A 73 -9.25 -1.85 2.76
N ASP A 74 -9.32 -0.59 2.33
CA ASP A 74 -10.53 0.02 1.79
C ASP A 74 -11.11 -0.76 0.61
N HIS A 75 -10.28 -1.17 -0.34
CA HIS A 75 -10.72 -1.97 -1.48
C HIS A 75 -11.27 -3.33 -1.02
N ARG A 76 -10.56 -4.00 -0.12
CA ARG A 76 -10.95 -5.33 0.37
C ARG A 76 -12.25 -5.27 1.18
N PHE A 77 -12.38 -4.31 2.08
CA PHE A 77 -13.59 -4.13 2.87
C PHE A 77 -14.77 -3.69 2.01
N SER A 78 -14.55 -2.83 1.01
CA SER A 78 -15.62 -2.43 0.08
C SER A 78 -16.16 -3.64 -0.68
N ALA A 79 -15.29 -4.55 -1.15
CA ALA A 79 -15.73 -5.78 -1.81
C ALA A 79 -16.53 -6.70 -0.86
N ILE A 80 -16.04 -6.91 0.37
CA ILE A 80 -16.73 -7.72 1.38
C ILE A 80 -18.11 -7.13 1.72
N PHE A 81 -18.17 -5.82 1.97
CA PHE A 81 -19.42 -5.16 2.31
C PHE A 81 -20.42 -5.15 1.15
N ALA A 82 -19.94 -5.00 -0.09
CA ALA A 82 -20.78 -5.13 -1.28
C ALA A 82 -21.39 -6.53 -1.38
N GLU A 83 -20.60 -7.59 -1.16
CA GLU A 83 -21.08 -8.98 -1.17
C GLU A 83 -22.10 -9.25 -0.06
N LEU A 84 -21.96 -8.60 1.09
CA LEU A 84 -22.90 -8.70 2.21
C LEU A 84 -24.15 -7.80 2.07
N GLY A 85 -24.27 -7.03 0.98
CA GLY A 85 -25.36 -6.07 0.78
C GLY A 85 -25.30 -4.85 1.71
N LEU A 86 -24.14 -4.58 2.32
CA LEU A 86 -23.89 -3.47 3.22
C LEU A 86 -23.27 -2.30 2.42
N SER A 87 -24.08 -1.46 1.80
CA SER A 87 -23.56 -0.27 1.11
C SER A 87 -23.05 0.77 2.13
N ARG A 88 -21.84 1.33 1.89
CA ARG A 88 -21.26 2.37 2.75
C ARG A 88 -22.19 3.59 2.84
N SER A 89 -22.58 3.98 4.05
CA SER A 89 -22.87 5.39 4.35
C SER A 89 -21.52 6.13 4.43
N PRO A 90 -21.37 7.38 3.96
CA PRO A 90 -20.10 8.09 4.04
C PRO A 90 -19.64 8.15 5.50
N VAL A 91 -18.44 7.63 5.76
CA VAL A 91 -17.78 7.89 7.05
C VAL A 91 -17.43 9.38 7.05
N PRO A 92 -17.89 10.17 8.02
CA PRO A 92 -17.54 11.58 8.10
C PRO A 92 -16.02 11.71 8.18
N ASP A 93 -15.47 12.67 7.44
CA ASP A 93 -14.05 13.02 7.54
C ASP A 93 -13.72 13.38 9.01
N PRO A 94 -12.85 12.62 9.70
CA PRO A 94 -12.49 12.91 11.08
C PRO A 94 -11.70 14.23 11.23
N THR A 95 -11.22 14.80 10.12
CA THR A 95 -10.55 16.11 10.06
C THR A 95 -11.44 17.23 9.54
N GLY A 96 -12.70 16.94 9.22
CA GLY A 96 -13.69 17.95 8.87
C GLY A 96 -13.92 18.91 10.04
N PRO A 97 -14.24 20.19 9.79
CA PRO A 97 -14.48 21.14 10.86
C PRO A 97 -15.60 20.62 11.75
N SER A 98 -15.30 20.39 13.03
CA SER A 98 -16.29 20.02 14.04
C SER A 98 -17.41 21.05 13.99
N SER A 99 -18.60 20.63 13.55
CA SER A 99 -19.80 21.45 13.63
C SER A 99 -20.23 21.50 15.10
N ALA A 100 -19.48 22.26 15.90
CA ALA A 100 -19.90 22.66 17.23
C ALA A 100 -21.11 23.58 17.07
N SER A 101 -22.29 22.98 17.24
CA SER A 101 -23.59 23.61 17.41
C SER A 101 -23.47 24.94 18.15
N ALA A 102 -23.69 26.05 17.43
CA ALA A 102 -23.86 27.37 18.03
C ALA A 102 -25.09 27.34 18.96
N ARG A 103 -24.85 27.40 20.27
CA ARG A 103 -25.92 27.65 21.25
C ARG A 103 -26.44 29.08 20.99
N PRO A 104 -27.77 29.29 20.95
CA PRO A 104 -28.29 30.64 20.80
C PRO A 104 -27.95 31.47 22.05
N ALA A 105 -27.44 32.67 21.83
CA ALA A 105 -27.28 33.67 22.87
C ALA A 105 -28.68 34.07 23.37
N MET A 106 -29.01 33.67 24.60
CA MET A 106 -30.14 34.26 25.33
C MET A 106 -29.72 35.67 25.75
N GLY A 107 -30.28 36.67 25.08
CA GLY A 107 -30.17 38.06 25.47
C GLY A 107 -31.25 38.44 26.48
N GLY A 108 -30.97 39.50 27.25
CA GLY A 108 -31.94 40.27 28.03
C GLY A 108 -32.00 39.92 29.51
#